data_AF-A0A4Q0PH98-F1
#
_entry.id   AF-A0A4Q0PH98-F1
#
_cell.length_a   1.000
_cell.length_b   1.000
_cell.length_c   1.000
_cell.angle_alpha   90.00
_cell.angle_beta   90.00
_cell.angle_gamma   90.00
#
_symmetry.space_group_name_H-M   'P 1'
#
loop_
_entity.id
_entity.type
_entity.pdbx_description
1 polymer ?
#
loop_
_entity_poly.entity_id
_entity_poly.type
_entity_poly.pdbx_seq_one_letter_code
_entity_poly.pdbx_strand_id
1 'polypeptide(L)'
;MRKQYLTLLAATTFTFLSCSDSASDEFEEVNGEVEPQYITSTIVTATADPSDRTTLFLSYDENMRLTDVSNGEDTDYFIYEDDELVNVTGQNDNLDIEELYQSPYNAFEVGEVREYDANGNPKRIAFYSEDYDHTTGTTIDKEYMAVVSYDDAPNPYFYTLKAAGIIEVLDGVQLHLTMTPQASEVVKARALLFNNNPSQVVYFDENGETLYDIKVDYSYNDLNYPTQATIKATNYEQDGAVDFYTATFSYLN
;
A
#
# COMPACT_ATOMS: atom_id res chain seq x y z
N MET A 1 10.20 60.97 -26.74
CA MET A 1 10.67 60.47 -25.43
C MET A 1 9.77 59.31 -25.04
N ARG A 2 10.36 58.14 -24.75
CA ARG A 2 9.70 56.84 -24.53
C ARG A 2 8.71 56.91 -23.37
N LYS A 3 7.46 56.49 -23.61
CA LYS A 3 6.49 56.18 -22.55
C LYS A 3 6.79 54.77 -22.03
N GLN A 4 7.15 54.66 -20.76
CA GLN A 4 7.35 53.38 -20.07
C GLN A 4 5.99 52.76 -19.79
N TYR A 5 5.77 51.53 -20.28
CA TYR A 5 4.60 50.74 -19.95
C TYR A 5 4.84 50.10 -18.58
N LEU A 6 4.02 50.48 -17.58
CA LEU A 6 3.94 49.79 -16.30
C LEU A 6 3.10 48.52 -16.53
N THR A 7 3.77 47.37 -16.68
CA THR A 7 3.09 46.08 -16.73
C THR A 7 2.69 45.71 -15.31
N LEU A 8 1.40 45.84 -15.00
CA LEU A 8 0.81 45.38 -13.75
C LEU A 8 0.75 43.85 -13.80
N LEU A 9 1.71 43.18 -13.17
CA LEU A 9 1.70 41.73 -12.98
C LEU A 9 0.61 41.42 -11.93
N ALA A 10 -0.58 41.04 -12.39
CA ALA A 10 -1.60 40.48 -11.53
C ALA A 10 -1.07 39.14 -10.99
N ALA A 11 -0.64 39.14 -9.74
CA ALA A 11 -0.34 37.93 -9.00
C ALA A 11 -1.68 37.21 -8.73
N THR A 12 -2.05 36.30 -9.63
CA THR A 12 -3.10 35.32 -9.37
C THR A 12 -2.62 34.44 -8.24
N THR A 13 -3.08 34.76 -7.04
CA THR A 13 -2.95 33.91 -5.86
C THR A 13 -3.89 32.73 -6.11
N PHE A 14 -3.34 31.61 -6.60
CA PHE A 14 -4.00 30.31 -6.45
C PHE A 14 -3.97 29.99 -4.96
N THR A 15 -5.03 30.38 -4.26
CA THR A 15 -5.37 29.78 -2.98
C THR A 15 -5.84 28.38 -3.31
N PHE A 16 -4.96 27.38 -3.14
CA PHE A 16 -5.40 25.99 -2.99
C PHE A 16 -6.33 25.97 -1.78
N LEU A 17 -7.63 25.95 -2.04
CA LEU A 17 -8.61 25.52 -1.06
C LEU A 17 -8.27 24.04 -0.83
N SER A 18 -7.50 23.75 0.22
CA SER A 18 -7.31 22.39 0.71
C SER A 18 -8.68 21.91 1.21
N CYS A 19 -9.41 21.27 0.30
CA CYS A 19 -10.39 20.27 0.69
C CYS A 19 -9.59 19.11 1.29
N SER A 20 -10.12 18.45 2.31
CA SER A 20 -9.62 17.13 2.67
C SER A 20 -10.11 16.17 1.59
N ASP A 21 -9.26 15.87 0.62
CA ASP A 21 -9.62 14.99 -0.48
C ASP A 21 -9.86 13.56 0.05
N SER A 22 -10.86 12.89 -0.50
CA SER A 22 -11.14 11.49 -0.16
C SER A 22 -10.06 10.57 -0.75
N ALA A 23 -9.97 9.32 -0.31
CA ALA A 23 -9.06 8.36 -0.93
C ALA A 23 -9.43 8.14 -2.40
N SER A 24 -10.71 8.17 -2.73
CA SER A 24 -11.19 8.12 -4.11
C SER A 24 -10.74 9.33 -4.93
N ASP A 25 -10.88 10.55 -4.40
CA ASP A 25 -10.48 11.77 -5.11
C ASP A 25 -8.95 11.81 -5.35
N GLU A 26 -8.15 11.44 -4.35
CA GLU A 26 -6.69 11.38 -4.47
C GLU A 26 -6.24 10.36 -5.54
N PHE A 27 -6.85 9.18 -5.55
CA PHE A 27 -6.55 8.16 -6.55
C PHE A 27 -6.89 8.63 -7.98
N GLU A 28 -8.07 9.25 -8.15
CA GLU A 28 -8.53 9.76 -9.45
C GLU A 28 -7.73 10.98 -9.92
N GLU A 29 -7.28 11.86 -9.00
CA GLU A 29 -6.41 12.99 -9.35
C GLU A 29 -5.07 12.52 -9.93
N VAL A 30 -4.50 11.46 -9.35
CA VAL A 30 -3.20 10.91 -9.75
C VAL A 30 -3.30 10.07 -11.02
N ASN A 31 -4.30 9.19 -11.09
CA ASN A 31 -4.37 8.14 -12.12
C ASN A 31 -5.39 8.42 -13.22
N GLY A 32 -6.28 9.40 -13.04
CA GLY A 32 -7.39 9.67 -13.94
C GLY A 32 -8.47 8.59 -13.90
N GLU A 33 -9.26 8.51 -14.98
CA GLU A 33 -10.27 7.47 -15.14
C GLU A 33 -9.60 6.14 -15.52
N VAL A 34 -9.46 5.23 -14.55
CA VAL A 34 -8.94 3.87 -14.74
C VAL A 34 -10.12 2.90 -14.90
N GLU A 35 -10.04 1.99 -15.87
CA GLU A 35 -11.05 0.93 -16.01
C GLU A 35 -10.95 -0.07 -14.84
N PRO A 36 -12.03 -0.35 -14.09
CA PRO A 36 -11.95 -1.23 -12.93
C PRO A 36 -11.55 -2.67 -13.29
N GLN A 37 -10.55 -3.21 -12.60
CA GLN A 37 -10.29 -4.64 -12.53
C GLN A 37 -10.24 -5.12 -11.08
N TYR A 38 -10.79 -6.30 -10.85
CA TYR A 38 -10.92 -6.90 -9.51
C TYR A 38 -10.00 -8.11 -9.42
N ILE A 39 -9.07 -8.12 -8.46
CA ILE A 39 -8.13 -9.22 -8.28
C ILE A 39 -8.90 -10.43 -7.77
N THR A 40 -8.72 -11.59 -8.40
CA THR A 40 -9.26 -12.88 -7.96
C THR A 40 -8.20 -13.78 -7.34
N SER A 41 -6.94 -13.59 -7.72
CA SER A 41 -5.82 -14.21 -7.01
C SER A 41 -4.51 -13.45 -7.15
N THR A 42 -3.70 -13.55 -6.10
CA THR A 42 -2.26 -13.23 -6.13
C THR A 42 -1.50 -14.47 -5.68
N ILE A 43 -0.50 -14.89 -6.46
CA ILE A 43 0.33 -16.04 -6.13
C ILE A 43 1.78 -15.60 -6.19
N VAL A 44 2.48 -15.65 -5.06
CA VAL A 44 3.91 -15.40 -4.95
C VAL A 44 4.61 -16.73 -4.73
N THR A 45 5.71 -16.97 -5.43
CA THR A 45 6.46 -18.23 -5.35
C THR A 45 7.95 -17.97 -5.33
N ALA A 46 8.66 -18.59 -4.39
CA ALA A 46 10.11 -18.52 -4.34
C ALA A 46 10.71 -19.27 -5.55
N THR A 47 11.68 -18.63 -6.22
CA THR A 47 12.32 -19.21 -7.41
C THR A 47 13.19 -20.41 -7.03
N ALA A 48 13.80 -20.37 -5.84
CA ALA A 48 14.67 -21.44 -5.34
C ALA A 48 13.88 -22.67 -4.86
N ASP A 49 12.65 -22.47 -4.38
CA ASP A 49 11.77 -23.54 -3.92
C ASP A 49 10.30 -23.26 -4.31
N PRO A 50 9.80 -23.85 -5.40
CA PRO A 50 8.42 -23.65 -5.85
C PRO A 50 7.33 -24.22 -4.92
N SER A 51 7.72 -24.97 -3.88
CA SER A 51 6.80 -25.40 -2.84
C SER A 51 6.56 -24.30 -1.80
N ASP A 52 7.49 -23.36 -1.67
CA ASP A 52 7.34 -22.13 -0.91
C ASP A 52 6.55 -21.12 -1.75
N ARG A 53 5.26 -21.03 -1.45
CA ARG A 53 4.32 -20.14 -2.12
C ARG A 53 3.37 -19.52 -1.13
N THR A 54 3.08 -18.24 -1.34
CA THR A 54 1.99 -17.52 -0.70
C THR A 54 0.88 -17.37 -1.74
N THR A 55 -0.34 -17.72 -1.37
CA THR A 55 -1.51 -17.58 -2.25
C THR A 55 -2.56 -16.74 -1.57
N LEU A 56 -3.18 -15.86 -2.32
CA LEU A 56 -4.35 -15.09 -1.91
C LEU A 56 -5.45 -15.32 -2.94
N PHE A 57 -6.64 -15.71 -2.51
CA PHE A 57 -7.83 -15.93 -3.32
C PHE A 57 -8.94 -14.99 -2.86
N LEU A 58 -9.61 -14.36 -3.83
CA LEU A 58 -10.66 -13.39 -3.59
C LEU A 58 -11.91 -13.78 -4.37
N SER A 59 -13.06 -13.82 -3.69
CA SER A 59 -14.35 -14.17 -4.29
C SER A 59 -15.31 -13.00 -4.23
N TYR A 60 -16.21 -12.93 -5.22
CA TYR A 60 -17.17 -11.85 -5.39
C TYR A 60 -18.59 -12.38 -5.55
N ASP A 61 -19.58 -11.61 -5.10
CA ASP A 61 -20.99 -11.89 -5.34
C ASP A 61 -21.49 -11.42 -6.72
N GLU A 62 -22.78 -11.61 -6.99
CA GLU A 62 -23.41 -11.19 -8.25
C GLU A 62 -23.45 -9.66 -8.47
N ASN A 63 -23.23 -8.88 -7.42
CA ASN A 63 -23.14 -7.42 -7.46
C ASN A 63 -21.69 -6.93 -7.49
N MET A 64 -20.72 -7.82 -7.70
CA MET A 64 -19.28 -7.54 -7.69
C MET A 64 -18.75 -7.04 -6.34
N ARG A 65 -19.41 -7.37 -5.22
CA ARG A 65 -18.89 -7.10 -3.89
C ARG A 65 -17.97 -8.23 -3.45
N LEU A 66 -16.84 -7.89 -2.83
CA LEU A 66 -15.92 -8.89 -2.28
C LEU A 66 -16.61 -9.62 -1.13
N THR A 67 -16.71 -10.95 -1.18
CA THR A 67 -17.38 -11.75 -0.13
C THR A 67 -16.40 -12.40 0.81
N ASP A 68 -15.26 -12.84 0.28
CA ASP A 68 -14.26 -13.57 1.04
C ASP A 68 -12.86 -13.40 0.46
N VAL A 69 -11.89 -13.50 1.36
CA VAL A 69 -10.46 -13.54 1.08
C VAL A 69 -9.87 -14.74 1.79
N SER A 70 -9.15 -15.61 1.07
CA SER A 70 -8.55 -16.81 1.63
C SER A 70 -7.09 -16.96 1.23
N ASN A 71 -6.23 -17.35 2.17
CA ASN A 71 -4.85 -17.74 1.89
C ASN A 71 -4.69 -19.24 1.54
N GLY A 72 -5.81 -19.99 1.51
CA GLY A 72 -5.85 -21.45 1.32
C GLY A 72 -5.92 -22.27 2.61
N GLU A 73 -5.60 -21.66 3.76
CA GLU A 73 -5.73 -22.25 5.09
C GLU A 73 -6.87 -21.59 5.89
N ASP A 74 -6.86 -20.25 5.90
CA ASP A 74 -7.83 -19.40 6.58
C ASP A 74 -8.68 -18.61 5.58
N THR A 75 -9.76 -18.02 6.08
CA THR A 75 -10.69 -17.21 5.27
C THR A 75 -11.30 -16.09 6.09
N ASP A 76 -11.23 -14.88 5.55
CA ASP A 76 -11.99 -13.71 6.00
C ASP A 76 -13.26 -13.57 5.20
N TYR A 77 -14.33 -13.17 5.87
CA TYR A 77 -15.66 -12.95 5.29
C TYR A 77 -16.09 -11.51 5.50
N PHE A 78 -16.56 -10.90 4.42
CA PHE A 78 -17.03 -9.52 4.37
C PHE A 78 -18.56 -9.51 4.51
N ILE A 79 -19.06 -8.81 5.53
CA ILE A 79 -20.48 -8.77 5.88
C ILE A 79 -21.02 -7.38 5.59
N TYR A 80 -22.11 -7.34 4.81
CA TYR A 80 -22.75 -6.12 4.36
C TYR A 80 -24.18 -6.00 4.90
N GLU A 81 -24.59 -4.79 5.29
CA GLU A 81 -25.98 -4.40 5.55
C GLU A 81 -26.33 -3.17 4.71
N ASP A 82 -27.45 -3.19 4.01
CA ASP A 82 -27.89 -2.10 3.11
C ASP A 82 -26.79 -1.62 2.12
N ASP A 83 -26.01 -2.58 1.60
CA ASP A 83 -24.87 -2.37 0.69
C ASP A 83 -23.62 -1.71 1.31
N GLU A 84 -23.60 -1.46 2.62
CA GLU A 84 -22.44 -0.94 3.34
C GLU A 84 -21.69 -2.06 4.07
N LEU A 85 -20.35 -2.03 4.05
CA LEU A 85 -19.53 -2.96 4.84
C LEU A 85 -19.73 -2.66 6.34
N VAL A 86 -20.27 -3.63 7.08
CA VAL A 86 -20.49 -3.49 8.52
C VAL A 86 -19.51 -4.28 9.37
N ASN A 87 -18.95 -5.36 8.84
CA ASN A 87 -18.03 -6.22 9.59
C ASN A 87 -17.16 -7.07 8.67
N VAL A 88 -15.96 -7.41 9.14
CA VAL A 88 -15.11 -8.45 8.58
C VAL A 88 -14.89 -9.49 9.67
N THR A 89 -15.10 -10.76 9.34
CA THR A 89 -14.93 -11.86 10.30
C THR A 89 -13.98 -12.92 9.75
N GLY A 90 -13.05 -13.39 10.56
CA GLY A 90 -12.13 -14.45 10.22
C GLY A 90 -11.24 -14.80 11.41
N GLN A 91 -10.35 -15.77 11.23
CA GLN A 91 -9.43 -16.20 12.29
C GLN A 91 -8.07 -15.50 12.23
N ASN A 92 -7.66 -15.03 11.04
CA ASN A 92 -6.37 -14.39 10.76
C ASN A 92 -6.56 -13.35 9.65
N ASP A 93 -5.78 -12.27 9.67
CA ASP A 93 -5.83 -11.19 8.66
C ASP A 93 -5.21 -11.66 7.34
N ASN A 94 -6.01 -12.12 6.38
CA ASN A 94 -5.52 -12.63 5.09
C ASN A 94 -5.19 -11.51 4.08
N LEU A 95 -5.59 -10.27 4.35
CA LEU A 95 -5.31 -9.11 3.50
C LEU A 95 -4.00 -8.39 3.86
N ASP A 96 -3.02 -9.11 4.42
CA ASP A 96 -1.72 -8.51 4.66
C ASP A 96 -0.93 -8.34 3.35
N ILE A 97 -0.85 -7.09 2.90
CA ILE A 97 -0.13 -6.69 1.69
C ILE A 97 1.38 -6.93 1.83
N GLU A 98 1.92 -6.96 3.06
CA GLU A 98 3.36 -7.15 3.33
C GLU A 98 3.84 -8.55 2.90
N GLU A 99 3.01 -9.57 3.14
CA GLU A 99 3.31 -10.94 2.75
C GLU A 99 3.45 -11.07 1.22
N LEU A 100 2.67 -10.27 0.47
CA LEU A 100 2.73 -10.27 -0.99
C LEU A 100 4.03 -9.65 -1.53
N TYR A 101 4.62 -8.72 -0.78
CA TYR A 101 5.89 -8.08 -1.12
C TYR A 101 7.12 -8.78 -0.50
N GLN A 102 6.92 -9.85 0.26
CA GLN A 102 7.99 -10.56 0.99
C GLN A 102 8.76 -9.61 1.93
N SER A 103 8.00 -8.71 2.54
CA SER A 103 8.53 -7.70 3.45
C SER A 103 8.89 -8.33 4.80
N PRO A 104 10.10 -8.10 5.33
CA PRO A 104 10.50 -8.66 6.62
C PRO A 104 9.94 -7.88 7.83
N TYR A 105 9.26 -6.75 7.61
CA TYR A 105 8.71 -5.89 8.65
C TYR A 105 7.31 -5.40 8.28
N ASN A 106 6.47 -5.11 9.27
CA ASN A 106 5.08 -4.71 9.08
C ASN A 106 4.92 -3.17 8.96
N ALA A 107 5.80 -2.51 8.21
CA ALA A 107 5.79 -1.06 8.08
C ALA A 107 4.48 -0.51 7.49
N PHE A 108 3.88 -1.22 6.54
CA PHE A 108 2.60 -0.93 5.89
C PHE A 108 1.37 -1.29 6.73
N GLU A 109 1.56 -1.89 7.92
CA GLU A 109 0.49 -2.19 8.87
C GLU A 109 0.55 -1.26 10.10
N VAL A 110 1.72 -1.16 10.73
CA VAL A 110 1.85 -0.48 12.04
C VAL A 110 2.53 0.88 11.96
N GLY A 111 3.16 1.20 10.83
CA GLY A 111 4.03 2.35 10.67
C GLY A 111 3.34 3.71 10.69
N GLU A 112 4.16 4.75 10.83
CA GLU A 112 3.77 6.15 10.80
C GLU A 112 4.41 6.83 9.59
N VAL A 113 3.59 7.36 8.68
CA VAL A 113 4.08 8.06 7.49
C VAL A 113 4.72 9.39 7.90
N ARG A 114 5.99 9.57 7.53
CA ARG A 114 6.80 10.77 7.78
C ARG A 114 6.86 11.70 6.58
N GLU A 115 6.79 11.15 5.37
CA GLU A 115 6.89 11.90 4.11
C GLU A 115 6.02 11.21 3.06
N TYR A 116 5.32 12.02 2.25
CA TYR A 116 4.62 11.60 1.05
C TYR A 116 5.38 12.06 -0.20
N ASP A 117 5.28 11.32 -1.30
CA ASP A 117 5.78 11.77 -2.61
C ASP A 117 4.82 12.78 -3.28
N ALA A 118 5.11 13.15 -4.53
CA ALA A 118 4.31 14.13 -5.28
C ALA A 118 2.93 13.62 -5.70
N ASN A 119 2.73 12.30 -5.73
CA ASN A 119 1.47 11.64 -6.05
C ASN A 119 0.71 11.25 -4.77
N GLY A 120 1.14 11.74 -3.60
CA GLY A 120 0.49 11.42 -2.33
C GLY A 120 0.76 10.00 -1.83
N ASN A 121 1.74 9.28 -2.37
CA ASN A 121 2.09 7.96 -1.86
C ASN A 121 2.98 8.05 -0.62
N PRO A 122 2.81 7.17 0.40
CA PRO A 122 3.71 7.08 1.54
C PRO A 122 5.16 6.78 1.11
N LYS A 123 6.05 7.75 1.27
CA LYS A 123 7.45 7.61 0.82
C LYS A 123 8.39 7.20 1.93
N ARG A 124 8.16 7.71 3.15
CA ARG A 124 8.95 7.37 4.34
C ARG A 124 8.02 6.95 5.46
N ILE A 125 8.21 5.74 5.96
CA ILE A 125 7.36 5.16 7.00
C ILE A 125 8.28 4.77 8.16
N ALA A 126 8.10 5.42 9.31
CA ALA A 126 8.79 5.04 10.54
C ALA A 126 8.00 3.94 11.25
N PHE A 127 8.66 2.92 11.76
CA PHE A 127 8.00 1.85 12.51
C PHE A 127 8.92 1.36 13.63
N TYR A 128 8.33 0.76 14.66
CA TYR A 128 9.08 0.19 15.77
C TYR A 128 9.14 -1.33 15.59
N SER A 129 10.32 -1.89 15.78
CA SER A 129 10.51 -3.35 15.79
C SER A 129 11.34 -3.75 17.01
N GLU A 130 11.03 -4.93 17.55
CA GLU A 130 11.75 -5.54 18.65
C GLU A 130 13.12 -6.05 18.15
N ASP A 131 14.21 -5.52 18.71
CA ASP A 131 15.57 -5.97 18.44
C ASP A 131 16.20 -6.59 19.69
N TYR A 132 16.85 -7.74 19.52
CA TYR A 132 17.52 -8.44 20.61
C TYR A 132 18.98 -7.99 20.74
N ASP A 133 19.25 -7.20 21.78
CA ASP A 133 20.63 -6.82 22.10
C ASP A 133 21.38 -8.01 22.73
N HIS A 134 22.20 -8.68 21.92
CA HIS A 134 23.05 -9.79 22.35
C HIS A 134 24.09 -9.41 23.42
N THR A 135 24.40 -8.13 23.59
CA THR A 135 25.35 -7.63 24.59
C THR A 135 24.70 -7.54 25.97
N THR A 136 23.45 -7.05 26.03
CA THR A 136 22.71 -6.85 27.28
C THR A 136 21.76 -7.99 27.61
N GLY A 137 21.43 -8.84 26.63
CA GLY A 137 20.50 -9.96 26.75
C GLY A 137 19.05 -9.52 26.86
N THR A 138 18.70 -8.36 26.32
CA THR A 138 17.36 -7.77 26.41
C THR A 138 16.83 -7.37 25.05
N THR A 139 15.53 -7.54 24.85
CA THR A 139 14.82 -6.97 23.71
C THR A 139 14.57 -5.49 23.95
N ILE A 140 14.87 -4.67 22.96
CA ILE A 140 14.62 -3.23 22.95
C ILE A 140 13.83 -2.86 21.69
N ASP A 141 12.85 -1.97 21.84
CA ASP A 141 12.15 -1.41 20.69
C ASP A 141 13.05 -0.35 20.04
N LYS A 142 13.35 -0.54 18.76
CA LYS A 142 14.08 0.43 17.94
C LYS A 142 13.18 0.99 16.86
N GLU A 143 13.39 2.26 16.54
CA GLU A 143 12.74 2.90 15.41
C GLU A 143 13.54 2.60 14.13
N TYR A 144 12.85 2.03 13.14
CA TYR A 144 13.35 1.75 11.81
C TYR A 144 12.62 2.62 10.78
N MET A 145 13.15 2.66 9.57
CA MET A 145 12.58 3.44 8.47
C MET A 145 12.44 2.59 7.22
N ALA A 146 11.23 2.54 6.67
CA ALA A 146 10.99 2.06 5.32
C ALA A 146 10.96 3.26 4.36
N VAL A 147 11.70 3.16 3.25
CA VAL A 147 11.63 4.11 2.14
C VAL A 147 11.06 3.41 0.93
N VAL A 148 9.90 3.86 0.49
CA VAL A 148 9.13 3.23 -0.59
C VAL A 148 9.27 4.07 -1.86
N SER A 149 9.44 3.40 -2.99
CA SER A 149 9.33 3.98 -4.32
C SER A 149 8.23 3.28 -5.11
N TYR A 150 7.62 4.04 -6.00
CA TYR A 150 6.47 3.64 -6.78
C TYR A 150 6.81 3.74 -8.27
N ASP A 151 6.21 2.89 -9.10
CA ASP A 151 6.15 3.15 -10.53
C ASP A 151 4.92 3.99 -10.89
N ASP A 152 4.76 4.33 -12.17
CA ASP A 152 3.67 5.21 -12.61
C ASP A 152 2.32 4.46 -12.73
N ALA A 153 2.25 3.15 -12.49
CA ALA A 153 0.99 2.41 -12.60
C ALA A 153 0.09 2.66 -11.38
N PRO A 154 -1.25 2.60 -11.55
CA PRO A 154 -2.17 2.72 -10.43
C PRO A 154 -1.99 1.60 -9.40
N ASN A 155 -2.39 1.86 -8.16
CA ASN A 155 -2.52 0.82 -7.14
C ASN A 155 -3.45 -0.31 -7.65
N PRO A 156 -2.94 -1.54 -7.84
CA PRO A 156 -3.72 -2.61 -8.47
C PRO A 156 -4.83 -3.16 -7.56
N TYR A 157 -4.78 -2.88 -6.26
CA TYR A 157 -5.78 -3.30 -5.28
C TYR A 157 -6.91 -2.29 -5.11
N PHE A 158 -6.81 -1.07 -5.66
CA PHE A 158 -7.75 0.01 -5.36
C PHE A 158 -9.22 -0.38 -5.60
N TYR A 159 -9.56 -0.89 -6.79
CA TYR A 159 -10.95 -1.31 -7.10
C TYR A 159 -11.37 -2.58 -6.37
N THR A 160 -10.42 -3.43 -6.01
CA THR A 160 -10.68 -4.61 -5.16
C THR A 160 -11.07 -4.16 -3.74
N LEU A 161 -10.32 -3.23 -3.15
CA LEU A 161 -10.64 -2.62 -1.86
C LEU A 161 -11.94 -1.81 -1.92
N LYS A 162 -12.24 -1.17 -3.05
CA LYS A 162 -13.51 -0.47 -3.28
C LYS A 162 -14.69 -1.44 -3.31
N ALA A 163 -14.57 -2.55 -4.04
CA ALA A 163 -15.56 -3.63 -4.06
C ALA A 163 -15.77 -4.29 -2.68
N ALA A 164 -14.79 -4.18 -1.79
CA ALA A 164 -14.88 -4.63 -0.41
C ALA A 164 -15.57 -3.64 0.53
N GLY A 165 -15.89 -2.42 0.08
CA GLY A 165 -16.36 -1.32 0.94
C GLY A 165 -15.26 -0.67 1.79
N ILE A 166 -13.99 -1.08 1.65
CA ILE A 166 -12.87 -0.53 2.44
C ILE A 166 -12.60 0.91 2.04
N ILE A 167 -12.57 1.23 0.74
CA ILE A 167 -12.33 2.61 0.28
C ILE A 167 -13.41 3.57 0.79
N GLU A 168 -14.67 3.13 0.88
CA GLU A 168 -15.77 3.94 1.41
C GLU A 168 -15.58 4.27 2.90
N VAL A 169 -15.09 3.30 3.68
CA VAL A 169 -14.70 3.52 5.09
C VAL A 169 -13.55 4.52 5.18
N LEU A 170 -12.54 4.40 4.30
CA LEU A 170 -11.37 5.28 4.27
C LEU A 170 -11.70 6.70 3.75
N ASP A 171 -12.66 6.85 2.85
CA ASP A 171 -13.17 8.14 2.38
C ASP A 171 -13.84 8.93 3.52
N GLY A 172 -14.37 8.22 4.53
CA GLY A 172 -14.88 8.82 5.76
C GLY A 172 -13.80 9.34 6.72
N VAL A 173 -12.51 9.08 6.45
CA VAL A 173 -11.39 9.49 7.31
C VAL A 173 -10.92 10.90 6.93
N GLN A 174 -10.83 11.78 7.92
CA GLN A 174 -10.29 13.13 7.72
C GLN A 174 -8.92 13.22 8.39
N LEU A 175 -7.85 13.27 7.58
CA LEU A 175 -6.47 13.35 8.08
C LEU A 175 -6.14 14.69 8.77
N HIS A 176 -6.95 15.73 8.55
CA HIS A 176 -6.74 17.08 9.09
C HIS A 176 -7.86 17.53 10.05
N LEU A 177 -7.65 17.27 11.35
CA LEU A 177 -8.18 17.97 12.54
C LEU A 177 -9.71 18.13 12.77
N THR A 178 -10.06 17.72 14.00
CA THR A 178 -11.08 18.27 14.94
C THR A 178 -12.52 17.77 14.83
N MET A 179 -12.89 16.95 15.83
CA MET A 179 -14.20 16.85 16.52
C MET A 179 -14.85 15.46 16.59
N THR A 180 -14.32 14.45 15.88
CA THR A 180 -14.84 13.07 16.00
C THR A 180 -13.70 12.09 16.30
N PRO A 181 -13.77 11.30 17.38
CA PRO A 181 -12.84 10.20 17.59
C PRO A 181 -12.97 9.20 16.43
N GLN A 182 -11.88 8.97 15.70
CA GLN A 182 -11.76 7.91 14.70
C GLN A 182 -10.90 6.78 15.28
N ALA A 183 -11.19 5.54 14.90
CA ALA A 183 -10.36 4.41 15.30
C ALA A 183 -8.94 4.62 14.74
N SER A 184 -7.92 4.50 15.60
CA SER A 184 -6.53 4.80 15.23
C SER A 184 -6.02 3.93 14.08
N GLU A 185 -6.51 2.68 13.99
CA GLU A 185 -6.18 1.74 12.91
C GLU A 185 -6.71 2.23 11.57
N VAL A 186 -7.96 2.71 11.51
CA VAL A 186 -8.57 3.23 10.27
C VAL A 186 -7.86 4.51 9.80
N VAL A 187 -7.44 5.38 10.74
CA VAL A 187 -6.63 6.57 10.42
C VAL A 187 -5.27 6.17 9.85
N LYS A 188 -4.61 5.16 10.43
CA LYS A 188 -3.34 4.63 9.92
C LYS A 188 -3.50 3.99 8.54
N ALA A 189 -4.51 3.15 8.35
CA ALA A 189 -4.80 2.53 7.06
C ALA A 189 -5.02 3.59 5.97
N ARG A 190 -5.76 4.68 6.28
CA ARG A 190 -5.91 5.81 5.36
C ARG A 190 -4.57 6.50 5.06
N ALA A 191 -3.73 6.70 6.07
CA ALA A 191 -2.44 7.35 5.92
C ALA A 191 -1.45 6.51 5.09
N LEU A 192 -1.54 5.18 5.16
CA LEU A 192 -0.68 4.22 4.47
C LEU A 192 -1.21 3.80 3.09
N LEU A 193 -2.42 4.21 2.73
CA LEU A 193 -2.97 3.96 1.40
C LEU A 193 -2.13 4.65 0.33
N PHE A 194 -1.81 3.92 -0.73
CA PHE A 194 -1.02 4.41 -1.85
C PHE A 194 -1.86 4.48 -3.13
N ASN A 195 -1.55 5.47 -3.97
CA ASN A 195 -2.20 5.74 -5.24
C ASN A 195 -1.53 5.00 -6.40
N ASN A 196 -0.23 4.74 -6.31
CA ASN A 196 0.57 4.07 -7.32
C ASN A 196 1.11 2.72 -6.84
N ASN A 197 1.50 1.85 -7.77
CA ASN A 197 2.00 0.52 -7.45
C ASN A 197 3.43 0.58 -6.86
N PRO A 198 3.69 0.02 -5.66
CA PRO A 198 5.04 -0.04 -5.09
C PRO A 198 6.01 -0.83 -5.97
N SER A 199 7.16 -0.24 -6.29
CA SER A 199 8.22 -0.86 -7.10
C SER A 199 9.51 -1.13 -6.32
N GLN A 200 9.69 -0.46 -5.18
CA GLN A 200 10.82 -0.73 -4.29
C GLN A 200 10.50 -0.40 -2.83
N VAL A 201 11.02 -1.20 -1.90
CA VAL A 201 11.06 -0.88 -0.48
C VAL A 201 12.48 -1.07 0.04
N VAL A 202 13.02 -0.05 0.71
CA VAL A 202 14.35 -0.12 1.35
C VAL A 202 14.21 0.15 2.84
N TYR A 203 14.69 -0.78 3.64
CA TYR A 203 14.67 -0.72 5.10
C TYR A 203 15.99 -0.22 5.65
N PHE A 204 15.90 0.69 6.62
CA PHE A 204 17.04 1.30 7.30
C PHE A 204 16.92 1.14 8.82
N ASP A 205 18.06 0.95 9.47
CA ASP A 205 18.18 1.03 10.92
C ASP A 205 18.13 2.48 11.44
N GLU A 206 18.21 2.62 12.77
CA GLU A 206 18.25 3.91 13.47
C GLU A 206 19.46 4.79 13.09
N ASN A 207 20.51 4.21 12.53
CA ASN A 207 21.73 4.91 12.08
C ASN A 207 21.69 5.27 10.58
N GLY A 208 20.67 4.81 9.85
CA GLY A 208 20.55 4.98 8.40
C GLY A 208 21.34 3.95 7.59
N GLU A 209 21.77 2.84 8.17
CA GLU A 209 22.35 1.70 7.47
C GLU A 209 21.25 0.86 6.83
N THR A 210 21.47 0.40 5.59
CA THR A 210 20.48 -0.40 4.87
C THR A 210 20.48 -1.84 5.40
N LEU A 211 19.31 -2.33 5.80
CA LEU A 211 19.10 -3.68 6.31
C LEU A 211 18.58 -4.61 5.20
N TYR A 212 17.65 -4.11 4.39
CA TYR A 212 16.94 -4.91 3.42
C TYR A 212 16.48 -4.06 2.22
N ASP A 213 16.56 -4.60 1.00
CA ASP A 213 16.13 -3.94 -0.25
C ASP A 213 15.28 -4.91 -1.08
N ILE A 214 14.03 -4.53 -1.33
CA ILE A 214 13.06 -5.28 -2.14
C ILE A 214 12.81 -4.47 -3.41
N LYS A 215 13.07 -5.09 -4.57
CA LYS A 215 12.78 -4.50 -5.88
C LYS A 215 11.79 -5.38 -6.62
N VAL A 216 10.81 -4.73 -7.26
CA VAL A 216 9.77 -5.43 -8.00
C VAL A 216 9.72 -4.93 -9.43
N ASP A 217 9.88 -5.86 -10.37
CA ASP A 217 9.78 -5.62 -11.80
C ASP A 217 8.47 -6.23 -12.34
N TYR A 218 7.49 -5.39 -12.65
CA TYR A 218 6.15 -5.82 -13.10
C TYR A 218 6.03 -5.96 -14.61
N SER A 219 5.12 -6.83 -15.04
CA SER A 219 4.55 -6.88 -16.39
C SER A 219 3.06 -6.58 -16.32
N TYR A 220 2.62 -5.61 -17.11
CA TYR A 220 1.25 -5.10 -17.09
C TYR A 220 0.42 -5.60 -18.27
N ASN A 221 -0.91 -5.65 -18.10
CA ASN A 221 -1.85 -5.82 -19.21
C ASN A 221 -2.13 -4.48 -19.92
N ASP A 222 -3.00 -4.51 -20.94
CA ASP A 222 -3.35 -3.32 -21.73
C ASP A 222 -4.10 -2.24 -20.92
N LEU A 223 -4.62 -2.58 -19.74
CA LEU A 223 -5.30 -1.67 -18.82
C LEU A 223 -4.37 -1.18 -17.68
N ASN A 224 -3.06 -1.46 -17.79
CA ASN A 224 -2.04 -1.07 -16.81
C ASN A 224 -2.19 -1.73 -15.42
N TYR A 225 -2.78 -2.93 -15.36
CA TYR A 225 -2.79 -3.78 -14.16
C TYR A 225 -1.69 -4.84 -14.24
N PRO A 226 -0.95 -5.11 -13.15
CA PRO A 226 0.12 -6.09 -13.14
C PRO A 226 -0.45 -7.48 -13.35
N THR A 227 0.17 -8.28 -14.22
CA THR A 227 -0.21 -9.69 -14.44
C THR A 227 0.87 -10.63 -13.94
N GLN A 228 2.12 -10.16 -13.92
CA GLN A 228 3.27 -10.87 -13.39
C GLN A 228 4.23 -9.88 -12.73
N ALA A 229 5.05 -10.35 -11.79
CA ALA A 229 6.19 -9.61 -11.29
C ALA A 229 7.38 -10.52 -11.01
N THR A 230 8.59 -9.98 -11.12
CA THR A 230 9.80 -10.56 -10.54
C THR A 230 10.20 -9.73 -9.33
N ILE A 231 10.36 -10.37 -8.19
CA ILE A 231 10.75 -9.71 -6.94
C ILE A 231 12.19 -10.15 -6.63
N LYS A 232 13.06 -9.19 -6.38
CA LYS A 232 14.41 -9.40 -5.88
C LYS A 232 14.51 -8.81 -4.48
N ALA A 233 14.75 -9.67 -3.49
CA ALA A 233 14.99 -9.26 -2.13
C ALA A 233 16.48 -9.41 -1.78
N THR A 234 17.08 -8.39 -1.17
CA THR A 234 18.49 -8.39 -0.75
C THR A 234 18.58 -8.14 0.75
N ASN A 235 19.10 -9.10 1.49
CA ASN A 235 19.32 -9.00 2.94
C ASN A 235 20.77 -8.60 3.23
N TYR A 236 20.98 -7.36 3.67
CA TYR A 236 22.30 -6.84 3.99
C TYR A 236 22.81 -7.26 5.37
N GLU A 237 21.91 -7.65 6.28
CA GLU A 237 22.26 -8.24 7.57
C GLU A 237 22.89 -9.64 7.42
N GLN A 238 22.62 -10.31 6.29
CA GLN A 238 23.18 -11.62 5.94
C GLN A 238 24.17 -11.52 4.76
N ASP A 239 25.19 -10.66 4.88
CA ASP A 239 26.26 -10.50 3.88
C ASP A 239 25.77 -10.20 2.45
N GLY A 240 24.58 -9.60 2.30
CA GLY A 240 23.98 -9.30 1.01
C GLY A 240 23.38 -10.53 0.31
N ALA A 241 22.85 -11.49 1.07
CA ALA A 241 22.09 -12.61 0.53
C ALA A 241 20.95 -12.12 -0.39
N VAL A 242 20.70 -12.82 -1.49
CA VAL A 242 19.71 -12.43 -2.50
C VAL A 242 18.74 -13.57 -2.75
N ASP A 243 17.46 -13.27 -2.60
CA ASP A 243 16.35 -14.15 -2.93
C ASP A 243 15.54 -13.60 -4.10
N PHE A 244 14.94 -14.51 -4.87
CA PHE A 244 14.15 -14.18 -6.04
C PHE A 244 12.78 -14.86 -5.95
N TYR A 245 11.73 -14.10 -6.26
CA TYR A 245 10.37 -14.58 -6.30
C TYR A 245 9.69 -14.17 -7.60
N THR A 246 8.65 -14.91 -7.96
CA THR A 246 7.74 -14.53 -9.04
C THR A 246 6.34 -14.36 -8.47
N ALA A 247 5.67 -13.28 -8.84
CA ALA A 247 4.26 -13.06 -8.54
C ALA A 247 3.41 -13.21 -9.81
N THR A 248 2.20 -13.74 -9.68
CA THR A 248 1.18 -13.78 -10.73
C THR A 248 -0.12 -13.23 -10.18
N PHE A 249 -0.78 -12.37 -10.95
CA PHE A 249 -2.03 -11.73 -10.59
C PHE A 249 -3.12 -12.16 -11.58
N SER A 250 -4.26 -12.58 -11.05
CA SER A 250 -5.45 -12.91 -11.84
C SER A 250 -6.57 -11.94 -11.54
N TYR A 251 -7.37 -11.64 -12.55
CA TYR A 251 -8.48 -10.70 -12.46
C TYR A 251 -9.80 -11.38 -12.80
N LEU A 252 -10.89 -10.82 -12.30
CA LEU A 252 -12.24 -11.21 -12.67
C LEU A 252 -12.45 -10.90 -14.16
N ASN A 253 -12.96 -11.87 -14.91
CA ASN A 253 -13.24 -11.74 -16.35
C ASN A 253 -14.51 -10.94 -16.62
#